data_AF-A0A961A735-F1
#
_entry.id   AF-A0A961A735-F1
#
_cell.length_a   1.000
_cell.length_b   1.000
_cell.length_c   1.000
_cell.angle_alpha   90.00
_cell.angle_beta   90.00
_cell.angle_gamma   90.00
#
_symmetry.space_group_name_H-M   'P 1'
#
loop_
_entity.id
_entity.type
_entity.pdbx_description
1 polymer ?
#
loop_
_entity_poly.entity_id
_entity_poly.type
_entity_poly.pdbx_seq_one_letter_code
_entity_poly.pdbx_strand_id
1 'polypeptide(L)'
;MTPTLLAVIAIVVGALVGAAIGYFLSARAMAQRGELSEKKAEALLKDTQDRADKRASDLLAEARKDAEQITKKANDRASESVQRAKEGEQELRRRVKEFEKREELHVKAEQTLTEQLDKVDKRRTELDRRSANLDKREKTIENHEDLMRIETERIANMDQDQARREVLARIEDEARYESAKIRKELEDEARNEANEIARKLILKAVFRCAVDHYSDSLITTVEIKNDEMKGRIIGREGRNIRAIEAATGVDVIIDDTPNVIMLSSFDGVRREVARQAVERLIQDGRIHPAKIEEVVSDAQKAVDEEIWRAGQEATFKVGVTGVNPEMIKGLGKLKYRTSYGQNVLAHSIEVAIMSGVIAAELGIPVKNAKRGGLFHDIGKGAGPEMEGSHTEVGGIMGRKYGENSVVINCIEGHHGDVEMTIEACVVQVADAISAVRPGARGEALTSYIQRLRQLEDMAMSFAGVEKVFAISAGRELRVMVKPDMMDDILTYDLSRQIAKRIEEEMEYPGTVKVTVIRETREIATAR
;
A
#
# COMPACT_ATOMS: atom_id res chain seq x y z
N MET A 1 -74.69 -105.30 155.60
CA MET A 1 -74.80 -103.96 156.22
C MET A 1 -74.80 -102.94 155.09
N THR A 2 -75.63 -101.88 155.14
CA THR A 2 -75.47 -100.59 154.42
C THR A 2 -74.99 -100.63 152.93
N PRO A 3 -75.74 -100.12 151.93
CA PRO A 3 -75.52 -100.42 150.49
C PRO A 3 -74.16 -100.02 149.86
N THR A 4 -73.23 -99.43 150.61
CA THR A 4 -71.84 -99.16 150.23
C THR A 4 -70.99 -100.40 149.90
N LEU A 5 -71.37 -101.61 150.32
CA LEU A 5 -70.57 -102.84 150.08
C LEU A 5 -70.76 -103.44 148.66
N LEU A 6 -71.90 -103.19 148.01
CA LEU A 6 -72.21 -103.74 146.68
C LEU A 6 -71.43 -103.04 145.55
N ALA A 7 -71.12 -101.76 145.71
CA ALA A 7 -70.37 -100.99 144.71
C ALA A 7 -68.91 -101.44 144.55
N VAL A 8 -68.30 -101.95 145.63
CA VAL A 8 -66.88 -102.35 145.65
C VAL A 8 -66.66 -103.68 144.91
N ILE A 9 -67.61 -104.62 145.01
CA ILE A 9 -67.49 -105.95 144.38
C ILE A 9 -67.61 -105.85 142.85
N ALA A 10 -68.48 -104.97 142.33
CA ALA A 10 -68.67 -104.81 140.88
C ALA A 10 -67.42 -104.28 140.16
N ILE A 11 -66.65 -103.39 140.80
CA ILE A 11 -65.44 -102.79 140.21
C ILE A 11 -64.31 -103.81 140.07
N VAL A 12 -64.17 -104.71 141.05
CA VAL A 12 -63.10 -105.73 141.05
C VAL A 12 -63.32 -106.77 139.95
N VAL A 13 -64.57 -107.18 139.70
CA VAL A 13 -64.90 -108.12 138.62
C VAL A 13 -64.65 -107.47 137.25
N GLY A 14 -64.96 -106.18 137.10
CA GLY A 14 -64.68 -105.44 135.86
C GLY A 14 -63.19 -105.37 135.50
N ALA A 15 -62.31 -105.22 136.48
CA ALA A 15 -60.87 -105.12 136.25
C ALA A 15 -60.25 -106.45 135.78
N LEU A 16 -60.69 -107.59 136.34
CA LEU A 16 -60.14 -108.91 135.99
C LEU A 16 -60.48 -109.36 134.57
N VAL A 17 -61.70 -109.04 134.10
CA VAL A 17 -62.12 -109.37 132.72
C VAL A 17 -61.33 -108.55 131.69
N GLY A 18 -61.04 -107.27 132.00
CA GLY A 18 -60.26 -106.41 131.11
C GLY A 18 -58.83 -106.90 130.87
N ALA A 19 -58.17 -107.45 131.89
CA ALA A 19 -56.80 -107.93 131.77
C ALA A 19 -56.68 -109.21 130.91
N ALA A 20 -57.65 -110.14 131.01
CA ALA A 20 -57.62 -111.39 130.27
C ALA A 20 -57.75 -111.21 128.75
N ILE A 21 -58.58 -110.25 128.31
CA ILE A 21 -58.81 -109.97 126.88
C ILE A 21 -57.57 -109.34 126.23
N GLY A 22 -56.84 -108.48 126.96
CA GLY A 22 -55.65 -107.80 126.44
C GLY A 22 -54.49 -108.74 126.09
N TYR A 23 -54.30 -109.81 126.86
CA TYR A 23 -53.20 -110.76 126.64
C TYR A 23 -53.37 -111.61 125.37
N PHE A 24 -54.61 -111.96 125.00
CA PHE A 24 -54.85 -112.93 123.93
C PHE A 24 -54.63 -112.38 122.52
N LEU A 25 -54.74 -111.07 122.30
CA LEU A 25 -54.66 -110.49 120.95
C LEU A 25 -53.24 -110.13 120.49
N SER A 26 -52.33 -109.76 121.40
CA SER A 26 -50.94 -109.44 121.04
C SER A 26 -50.18 -110.64 120.47
N ALA A 27 -50.50 -111.86 120.93
CA ALA A 27 -49.91 -113.11 120.43
C ALA A 27 -50.22 -113.38 118.94
N ARG A 28 -51.35 -112.89 118.41
CA ARG A 28 -51.76 -113.14 117.02
C ARG A 28 -51.01 -112.30 115.98
N ALA A 29 -50.47 -111.14 116.38
CA ALA A 29 -49.77 -110.22 115.48
C ALA A 29 -48.35 -110.66 115.11
N MET A 30 -47.68 -111.48 115.94
CA MET A 30 -46.28 -111.89 115.67
C MET A 30 -46.17 -113.00 114.62
N ALA A 31 -47.17 -113.89 114.50
CA ALA A 31 -47.11 -115.02 113.55
C ALA A 31 -47.16 -114.58 112.07
N GLN A 32 -47.81 -113.45 111.73
CA GLN A 32 -47.98 -113.01 110.34
C GLN A 32 -46.73 -112.39 109.69
N ARG A 33 -45.71 -111.99 110.45
CA ARG A 33 -44.52 -111.32 109.88
C ARG A 33 -43.49 -112.29 109.26
N GLY A 34 -43.55 -113.59 109.57
CA GLY A 34 -42.57 -114.57 109.09
C GLY A 34 -42.67 -114.89 107.59
N GLU A 35 -43.88 -114.90 107.02
CA GLU A 35 -44.13 -115.43 105.68
C GLU A 35 -43.71 -114.48 104.52
N LEU A 36 -43.48 -113.20 104.80
CA LEU A 36 -43.20 -112.18 103.77
C LEU A 36 -41.73 -112.13 103.32
N SER A 37 -40.79 -112.71 104.08
CA SER A 37 -39.35 -112.55 103.82
C SER A 37 -38.81 -113.47 102.71
N GLU A 38 -39.40 -114.65 102.52
CA GLU A 38 -38.83 -115.69 101.64
C GLU A 38 -39.02 -115.37 100.15
N LYS A 39 -40.16 -114.79 99.75
CA LYS A 39 -40.51 -114.48 98.36
C LYS A 39 -39.62 -113.43 97.66
N LYS A 40 -38.82 -112.65 98.38
CA LYS A 40 -38.00 -111.58 97.76
C LYS A 40 -36.65 -112.04 97.23
N ALA A 41 -36.13 -113.19 97.67
CA ALA A 41 -34.77 -113.62 97.32
C ALA A 41 -34.66 -114.23 95.90
N GLU A 42 -35.67 -114.99 95.44
CA GLU A 42 -35.62 -115.68 94.14
C GLU A 42 -35.65 -114.75 92.92
N ALA A 43 -36.25 -113.56 93.02
CA ALA A 43 -36.45 -112.68 91.87
C ALA A 43 -35.17 -112.01 91.33
N LEU A 44 -34.09 -111.92 92.11
CA LEU A 44 -32.92 -111.12 91.75
C LEU A 44 -31.94 -111.83 90.80
N LEU A 45 -31.82 -113.17 90.89
CA LEU A 45 -30.80 -113.94 90.18
C LEU A 45 -31.01 -114.02 88.66
N LYS A 46 -32.27 -113.92 88.21
CA LYS A 46 -32.62 -114.09 86.79
C LYS A 46 -32.22 -112.88 85.92
N ASP A 47 -32.18 -111.68 86.47
CA ASP A 47 -31.90 -110.43 85.72
C ASP A 47 -30.42 -110.30 85.28
N THR A 48 -29.49 -110.99 85.96
CA THR A 48 -28.06 -110.78 85.71
C THR A 48 -27.50 -111.51 84.48
N GLN A 49 -28.06 -112.64 84.06
CA GLN A 49 -27.51 -113.44 82.94
C GLN A 49 -27.81 -112.83 81.56
N ASP A 50 -29.03 -112.33 81.34
CA ASP A 50 -29.46 -111.78 80.04
C ASP A 50 -28.65 -110.53 79.59
N ARG A 51 -27.92 -109.89 80.50
CA ARG A 51 -27.14 -108.67 80.19
C ARG A 51 -25.78 -108.93 79.55
N ALA A 52 -25.20 -110.12 79.70
CA ALA A 52 -23.83 -110.39 79.25
C ALA A 52 -23.74 -110.68 77.74
N ASP A 53 -24.60 -111.57 77.22
CA ASP A 53 -24.54 -112.02 75.82
C ASP A 53 -24.81 -110.91 74.81
N LYS A 54 -25.64 -109.94 75.20
CA LYS A 54 -26.00 -108.81 74.35
C LYS A 54 -24.79 -107.94 73.97
N ARG A 55 -23.76 -107.84 74.83
CA ARG A 55 -22.61 -106.94 74.58
C ARG A 55 -21.62 -107.43 73.53
N ALA A 56 -21.44 -108.74 73.36
CA ALA A 56 -20.41 -109.28 72.47
C ALA A 56 -20.78 -109.15 70.98
N SER A 57 -22.07 -109.30 70.66
CA SER A 57 -22.59 -109.15 69.29
C SER A 57 -22.44 -107.72 68.75
N ASP A 58 -22.53 -106.73 69.64
CA ASP A 58 -22.49 -105.32 69.24
C ASP A 58 -21.11 -104.92 68.68
N LEU A 59 -20.02 -105.51 69.19
CA LEU A 59 -18.65 -105.07 68.93
C LEU A 59 -18.12 -105.46 67.53
N LEU A 60 -18.50 -106.63 67.00
CA LEU A 60 -18.07 -107.09 65.67
C LEU A 60 -18.80 -106.40 64.52
N ALA A 61 -20.06 -106.02 64.74
CA ALA A 61 -20.81 -105.21 63.79
C ALA A 61 -20.17 -103.82 63.61
N GLU A 62 -19.48 -103.33 64.65
CA GLU A 62 -18.84 -102.01 64.66
C GLU A 62 -17.59 -101.96 63.76
N ALA A 63 -16.70 -102.96 63.83
CA ALA A 63 -15.44 -102.94 63.05
C ALA A 63 -15.63 -103.02 61.52
N ARG A 64 -16.63 -103.78 61.03
CA ARG A 64 -16.91 -103.86 59.58
C ARG A 64 -17.48 -102.55 59.03
N LYS A 65 -18.28 -101.88 59.85
CA LYS A 65 -18.83 -100.57 59.54
C LYS A 65 -17.73 -99.53 59.36
N ASP A 66 -16.63 -99.64 60.09
CA ASP A 66 -15.51 -98.68 60.00
C ASP A 66 -14.68 -98.81 58.71
N ALA A 67 -14.42 -100.01 58.22
CA ALA A 67 -13.61 -100.22 57.01
C ALA A 67 -14.32 -99.72 55.72
N GLU A 68 -15.62 -100.02 55.58
CA GLU A 68 -16.46 -99.46 54.51
C GLU A 68 -16.55 -97.93 54.58
N GLN A 69 -16.56 -97.38 55.80
CA GLN A 69 -16.52 -95.93 55.96
C GLN A 69 -15.23 -95.29 55.43
N ILE A 70 -14.08 -95.94 55.58
CA ILE A 70 -12.79 -95.34 55.20
C ILE A 70 -12.63 -95.28 53.67
N THR A 71 -12.94 -96.36 52.95
CA THR A 71 -12.81 -96.41 51.49
C THR A 71 -13.80 -95.50 50.80
N LYS A 72 -15.04 -95.45 51.30
CA LYS A 72 -16.04 -94.49 50.88
C LYS A 72 -15.54 -93.04 51.05
N LYS A 73 -14.99 -92.71 52.24
CA LYS A 73 -14.40 -91.38 52.51
C LYS A 73 -13.27 -90.99 51.55
N ALA A 74 -12.46 -91.93 51.05
CA ALA A 74 -11.34 -91.61 50.15
C ALA A 74 -11.82 -91.29 48.71
N ASN A 75 -12.74 -92.08 48.18
CA ASN A 75 -13.32 -91.82 46.85
C ASN A 75 -14.19 -90.56 46.85
N ASP A 76 -14.94 -90.32 47.93
CA ASP A 76 -15.71 -89.10 48.11
C ASP A 76 -14.77 -87.88 48.05
N ARG A 77 -13.62 -87.91 48.75
CA ARG A 77 -12.63 -86.82 48.71
C ARG A 77 -12.02 -86.55 47.33
N ALA A 78 -11.71 -87.58 46.56
CA ALA A 78 -11.13 -87.41 45.21
C ALA A 78 -12.16 -86.84 44.22
N SER A 79 -13.39 -87.34 44.27
CA SER A 79 -14.52 -86.81 43.49
C SER A 79 -14.80 -85.36 43.86
N GLU A 80 -14.82 -85.04 45.16
CA GLU A 80 -14.95 -83.67 45.68
C GLU A 80 -13.83 -82.75 45.20
N SER A 81 -12.60 -83.24 45.02
CA SER A 81 -11.47 -82.43 44.55
C SER A 81 -11.63 -82.04 43.08
N VAL A 82 -11.99 -82.99 42.22
CA VAL A 82 -12.20 -82.73 40.78
C VAL A 82 -13.42 -81.84 40.58
N GLN A 83 -14.47 -82.07 41.36
CA GLN A 83 -15.67 -81.25 41.36
C GLN A 83 -15.35 -79.82 41.80
N ARG A 84 -14.59 -79.64 42.89
CA ARG A 84 -14.11 -78.31 43.33
C ARG A 84 -13.26 -77.59 42.28
N ALA A 85 -12.42 -78.30 41.54
CA ALA A 85 -11.62 -77.69 40.47
C ALA A 85 -12.49 -77.18 39.30
N LYS A 86 -13.46 -77.98 38.86
CA LYS A 86 -14.42 -77.58 37.82
C LYS A 86 -15.30 -76.41 38.27
N GLU A 87 -15.78 -76.45 39.52
CA GLU A 87 -16.53 -75.34 40.12
C GLU A 87 -15.67 -74.08 40.19
N GLY A 88 -14.40 -74.20 40.55
CA GLY A 88 -13.44 -73.10 40.55
C GLY A 88 -13.21 -72.48 39.16
N GLU A 89 -13.08 -73.29 38.12
CA GLU A 89 -12.90 -72.82 36.73
C GLU A 89 -14.18 -72.14 36.20
N GLN A 90 -15.35 -72.71 36.47
CA GLN A 90 -16.63 -72.10 36.11
C GLN A 90 -16.84 -70.77 36.83
N GLU A 91 -16.51 -70.70 38.13
CA GLU A 91 -16.55 -69.47 38.91
C GLU A 91 -15.56 -68.43 38.39
N LEU A 92 -14.34 -68.82 38.01
CA LEU A 92 -13.35 -67.91 37.43
C LEU A 92 -13.86 -67.33 36.10
N ARG A 93 -14.39 -68.18 35.22
CA ARG A 93 -14.96 -67.77 33.93
C ARG A 93 -16.17 -66.86 34.12
N ARG A 94 -16.99 -67.12 35.14
CA ARG A 94 -18.10 -66.25 35.52
C ARG A 94 -17.58 -64.88 36.01
N ARG A 95 -16.57 -64.87 36.89
CA ARG A 95 -15.93 -63.62 37.36
C ARG A 95 -15.33 -62.81 36.23
N VAL A 96 -14.64 -63.44 35.27
CA VAL A 96 -14.08 -62.73 34.10
C VAL A 96 -15.20 -62.06 33.29
N LYS A 97 -16.30 -62.77 33.01
CA LYS A 97 -17.46 -62.17 32.33
C LYS A 97 -18.11 -61.04 33.13
N GLU A 98 -18.21 -61.20 34.45
CA GLU A 98 -18.72 -60.14 35.33
C GLU A 98 -17.78 -58.92 35.34
N PHE A 99 -16.46 -59.12 35.28
CA PHE A 99 -15.47 -58.04 35.14
C PHE A 99 -15.56 -57.34 33.79
N GLU A 100 -15.61 -58.08 32.68
CA GLU A 100 -15.78 -57.49 31.34
C GLU A 100 -17.06 -56.64 31.25
N LYS A 101 -18.16 -57.14 31.83
CA LYS A 101 -19.41 -56.39 31.89
C LYS A 101 -19.30 -55.14 32.76
N ARG A 102 -18.58 -55.20 33.89
CA ARG A 102 -18.32 -54.02 34.72
C ARG A 102 -17.45 -53.01 34.00
N GLU A 103 -16.43 -53.46 33.29
CA GLU A 103 -15.54 -52.60 32.51
C GLU A 103 -16.31 -51.87 31.41
N GLU A 104 -17.15 -52.59 30.66
CA GLU A 104 -18.02 -51.98 29.64
C GLU A 104 -18.96 -50.93 30.25
N LEU A 105 -19.52 -51.19 31.43
CA LEU A 105 -20.35 -50.23 32.16
C LEU A 105 -19.53 -49.02 32.65
N HIS A 106 -18.29 -49.23 33.11
CA HIS A 106 -17.39 -48.15 33.52
C HIS A 106 -17.02 -47.25 32.35
N VAL A 107 -16.65 -47.81 31.20
CA VAL A 107 -16.34 -47.04 29.99
C VAL A 107 -17.56 -46.24 29.53
N LYS A 108 -18.77 -46.84 29.54
CA LYS A 108 -20.01 -46.11 29.21
C LYS A 108 -20.30 -45.00 30.20
N ALA A 109 -20.07 -45.22 31.50
CA ALA A 109 -20.24 -44.21 32.53
C ALA A 109 -19.23 -43.05 32.36
N GLU A 110 -17.98 -43.36 32.03
CA GLU A 110 -16.93 -42.36 31.78
C GLU A 110 -17.22 -41.52 30.54
N GLN A 111 -17.68 -42.15 29.45
CA GLN A 111 -18.15 -41.43 28.26
C GLN A 111 -19.33 -40.52 28.58
N THR A 112 -20.33 -41.03 29.31
CA THR A 112 -21.50 -40.23 29.71
C THR A 112 -21.09 -39.05 30.59
N LEU A 113 -20.16 -39.27 31.53
CA LEU A 113 -19.65 -38.22 32.40
C LEU A 113 -18.88 -37.16 31.62
N THR A 114 -18.05 -37.57 30.66
CA THR A 114 -17.32 -36.66 29.78
C THR A 114 -18.27 -35.81 28.96
N GLU A 115 -19.30 -36.40 28.36
CA GLU A 115 -20.35 -35.66 27.64
C GLU A 115 -21.11 -34.68 28.53
N GLN A 116 -21.36 -35.04 29.79
CA GLN A 116 -22.00 -34.15 30.77
C GLN A 116 -21.09 -32.99 31.15
N LEU A 117 -19.79 -33.22 31.35
CA LEU A 117 -18.81 -32.18 31.62
C LEU A 117 -18.72 -31.19 30.46
N ASP A 118 -18.64 -31.67 29.23
CA ASP A 118 -18.64 -30.82 28.03
C ASP A 118 -19.91 -29.97 27.92
N LYS A 119 -21.07 -30.53 28.27
CA LYS A 119 -22.34 -29.78 28.31
C LYS A 119 -22.32 -28.70 29.39
N VAL A 120 -21.75 -28.99 30.56
CA VAL A 120 -21.62 -28.02 31.66
C VAL A 120 -20.66 -26.89 31.28
N ASP A 121 -19.51 -27.19 30.68
CA ASP A 121 -18.53 -26.17 30.28
C ASP A 121 -19.06 -25.27 29.15
N LYS A 122 -19.78 -25.84 28.17
CA LYS A 122 -20.49 -25.05 27.15
C LYS A 122 -21.53 -24.12 27.78
N ARG A 123 -22.30 -24.62 28.75
CA ARG A 123 -23.30 -23.81 29.43
C ARG A 123 -22.67 -22.71 30.30
N ARG A 124 -21.55 -23.00 30.94
CA ARG A 124 -20.77 -22.04 31.74
C ARG A 124 -20.23 -20.91 30.87
N THR A 125 -19.59 -21.25 29.76
CA THR A 125 -19.04 -20.25 28.82
C THR A 125 -20.15 -19.38 28.19
N GLU A 126 -21.31 -19.97 27.89
CA GLU A 126 -22.49 -19.21 27.45
C GLU A 126 -23.00 -18.25 28.53
N LEU A 127 -23.09 -18.71 29.78
CA LEU A 127 -23.51 -17.89 30.92
C LEU A 127 -22.53 -16.75 31.19
N ASP A 128 -21.22 -16.99 31.16
CA ASP A 128 -20.19 -15.97 31.35
C ASP A 128 -20.27 -14.89 30.24
N ARG A 129 -20.47 -15.31 28.99
CA ARG A 129 -20.69 -14.38 27.87
C ARG A 129 -21.96 -13.57 28.04
N ARG A 130 -23.05 -14.19 28.52
CA ARG A 130 -24.32 -13.51 28.78
C ARG A 130 -24.18 -12.51 29.93
N SER A 131 -23.49 -12.86 31.01
CA SER A 131 -23.20 -11.95 32.14
C SER A 131 -22.41 -10.73 31.67
N ALA A 132 -21.31 -10.94 30.95
CA ALA A 132 -20.50 -9.83 30.43
C ALA A 132 -21.26 -8.90 29.47
N ASN A 133 -22.24 -9.42 28.72
CA ASN A 133 -23.12 -8.61 27.88
C ASN A 133 -24.13 -7.82 28.73
N LEU A 134 -24.72 -8.45 29.74
CA LEU A 134 -25.61 -7.78 30.68
C LEU A 134 -24.90 -6.63 31.40
N ASP A 135 -23.69 -6.85 31.92
CA ASP A 135 -22.91 -5.81 32.60
C ASP A 135 -22.62 -4.61 31.68
N LYS A 136 -22.30 -4.87 30.40
CA LYS A 136 -22.12 -3.80 29.40
C LYS A 136 -23.41 -3.03 29.15
N ARG A 137 -24.54 -3.73 29.06
CA ARG A 137 -25.84 -3.12 28.82
C ARG A 137 -26.27 -2.30 30.03
N GLU A 138 -26.08 -2.81 31.23
CA GLU A 138 -26.36 -2.11 32.49
C GLU A 138 -25.57 -0.81 32.56
N LYS A 139 -24.24 -0.86 32.33
CA LYS A 139 -23.42 0.36 32.29
C LYS A 139 -23.85 1.35 31.20
N THR A 140 -24.31 0.86 30.05
CA THR A 140 -24.81 1.73 28.97
C THR A 140 -26.13 2.38 29.37
N ILE A 141 -27.02 1.62 30.04
CA ILE A 141 -28.28 2.12 30.57
C ILE A 141 -28.02 3.16 31.66
N GLU A 142 -27.15 2.88 32.63
CA GLU A 142 -26.76 3.84 33.68
C GLU A 142 -26.24 5.16 33.08
N ASN A 143 -25.33 5.08 32.09
CA ASN A 143 -24.84 6.29 31.41
C ASN A 143 -25.95 7.06 30.69
N HIS A 144 -26.88 6.35 30.04
CA HIS A 144 -28.03 6.99 29.40
C HIS A 144 -29.00 7.58 30.43
N GLU A 145 -29.23 6.92 31.56
CA GLU A 145 -30.05 7.44 32.65
C GLU A 145 -29.43 8.68 33.27
N ASP A 146 -28.11 8.72 33.47
CA ASP A 146 -27.38 9.91 33.92
C ASP A 146 -27.50 11.06 32.91
N LEU A 147 -27.29 10.80 31.62
CA LEU A 147 -27.47 11.79 30.56
C LEU A 147 -28.90 12.30 30.48
N MET A 148 -29.89 11.40 30.57
CA MET A 148 -31.30 11.74 30.56
C MET A 148 -31.69 12.55 31.80
N ARG A 149 -31.13 12.23 32.98
CA ARG A 149 -31.34 13.02 34.20
C ARG A 149 -30.77 14.43 34.02
N ILE A 150 -29.53 14.56 33.55
CA ILE A 150 -28.88 15.86 33.29
C ILE A 150 -29.69 16.66 32.27
N GLU A 151 -30.11 16.05 31.16
CA GLU A 151 -30.92 16.72 30.15
C GLU A 151 -32.33 17.06 30.66
N THR A 152 -32.94 16.21 31.47
CA THR A 152 -34.25 16.49 32.08
C THR A 152 -34.15 17.64 33.08
N GLU A 153 -33.09 17.69 33.90
CA GLU A 153 -32.79 18.82 34.79
C GLU A 153 -32.52 20.10 34.00
N ARG A 154 -31.81 20.00 32.87
CA ARG A 154 -31.56 21.12 31.96
C ARG A 154 -32.86 21.65 31.36
N ILE A 155 -33.71 20.76 30.84
CA ILE A 155 -35.01 21.09 30.25
C ILE A 155 -35.97 21.64 31.32
N ALA A 156 -36.00 21.07 32.53
CA ALA A 156 -36.86 21.52 33.62
C ALA A 156 -36.47 22.91 34.15
N ASN A 157 -35.18 23.28 34.06
CA ASN A 157 -34.69 24.62 34.40
C ASN A 157 -34.65 25.57 33.20
N MET A 158 -35.09 25.13 32.01
CA MET A 158 -35.09 25.94 30.81
C MET A 158 -36.29 26.87 30.78
N ASP A 159 -36.05 28.17 30.59
CA ASP A 159 -37.13 29.11 30.35
C ASP A 159 -37.64 29.04 28.90
N GLN A 160 -38.84 29.57 28.65
CA GLN A 160 -39.47 29.52 27.32
C GLN A 160 -38.63 30.22 26.24
N ASP A 161 -37.86 31.25 26.60
CA ASP A 161 -37.01 31.98 25.66
C ASP A 161 -35.72 31.20 25.34
N GLN A 162 -35.16 30.46 26.29
CA GLN A 162 -34.03 29.56 26.12
C GLN A 162 -34.40 28.39 25.20
N ALA A 163 -35.56 27.76 25.43
CA ALA A 163 -36.07 26.70 24.56
C ALA A 163 -36.27 27.20 23.13
N ARG A 164 -36.85 28.40 22.98
CA ARG A 164 -37.03 29.04 21.68
C ARG A 164 -35.69 29.32 21.00
N ARG A 165 -34.69 29.82 21.72
CA ARG A 165 -33.34 30.08 21.18
C ARG A 165 -32.66 28.80 20.71
N GLU A 166 -32.76 27.70 21.45
CA GLU A 166 -32.13 26.43 21.07
C GLU A 166 -32.77 25.84 19.80
N VAL A 167 -34.10 25.87 19.70
CA VAL A 167 -34.80 25.43 18.48
C VAL A 167 -34.42 26.30 17.28
N LEU A 168 -34.38 27.63 17.46
CA LEU A 168 -33.95 28.54 16.40
C LEU A 168 -32.49 28.29 15.98
N ALA A 169 -31.59 28.01 16.92
CA ALA A 169 -30.20 27.70 16.62
C ALA A 169 -30.06 26.40 15.81
N ARG A 170 -30.82 25.34 16.16
CA ARG A 170 -30.82 24.09 15.37
C ARG A 170 -31.35 24.28 13.95
N ILE A 171 -32.45 25.03 13.81
CA ILE A 171 -33.00 25.37 12.49
C ILE A 171 -32.00 26.20 11.70
N GLU A 172 -31.30 27.14 12.34
CA GLU A 172 -30.26 27.94 11.69
C GLU A 172 -29.09 27.06 11.21
N ASP A 173 -28.61 26.14 12.04
CA ASP A 173 -27.53 25.22 11.67
C ASP A 173 -27.93 24.27 10.52
N GLU A 174 -29.14 23.71 10.55
CA GLU A 174 -29.67 22.89 9.46
C GLU A 174 -29.82 23.71 8.17
N ALA A 175 -30.37 24.92 8.25
CA ALA A 175 -30.51 25.82 7.11
C ALA A 175 -29.14 26.23 6.53
N ARG A 176 -28.14 26.48 7.39
CA ARG A 176 -26.75 26.77 6.98
C ARG A 176 -26.14 25.57 6.27
N TYR A 177 -26.34 24.36 6.78
CA TYR A 177 -25.83 23.13 6.17
C TYR A 177 -26.44 22.89 4.79
N GLU A 178 -27.77 22.93 4.67
CA GLU A 178 -28.46 22.77 3.38
C GLU A 178 -28.07 23.87 2.38
N SER A 179 -27.97 25.13 2.84
CA SER A 179 -27.51 26.23 2.00
C SER A 179 -26.08 26.04 1.52
N ALA A 180 -25.18 25.53 2.37
CA ALA A 180 -23.80 25.25 1.99
C ALA A 180 -23.71 24.12 0.96
N LYS A 181 -24.55 23.08 1.09
CA LYS A 181 -24.66 21.98 0.14
C LYS A 181 -25.14 22.48 -1.23
N ILE A 182 -26.25 23.22 -1.27
CA ILE A 182 -26.78 23.80 -2.51
C ILE A 182 -25.76 24.72 -3.17
N ARG A 183 -25.08 25.58 -2.39
CA ARG A 183 -24.02 26.47 -2.92
C ARG A 183 -22.89 25.67 -3.57
N LYS A 184 -22.46 24.57 -2.94
CA LYS A 184 -21.41 23.72 -3.50
C LYS A 184 -21.86 23.04 -4.78
N GLU A 185 -23.08 22.50 -4.81
CA GLU A 185 -23.67 21.90 -6.01
C GLU A 185 -23.72 22.91 -7.17
N LEU A 186 -24.19 24.13 -6.92
CA LEU A 186 -24.22 25.21 -7.91
C LEU A 186 -22.82 25.63 -8.38
N GLU A 187 -21.83 25.68 -7.48
CA GLU A 187 -20.45 26.00 -7.82
C GLU A 187 -19.83 24.91 -8.71
N ASP A 188 -20.07 23.64 -8.38
CA ASP A 188 -19.61 22.49 -9.17
C ASP A 188 -20.28 22.46 -10.57
N GLU A 189 -21.59 22.74 -10.64
CA GLU A 189 -22.32 22.87 -11.92
C GLU A 189 -21.77 24.01 -12.79
N ALA A 190 -21.62 25.21 -12.22
CA ALA A 190 -21.06 26.36 -12.93
C ALA A 190 -19.63 26.09 -13.41
N ARG A 191 -18.82 25.40 -12.60
CA ARG A 191 -17.46 25.00 -12.98
C ARG A 191 -17.45 24.00 -14.13
N ASN A 192 -18.36 23.02 -14.12
CA ASN A 192 -18.48 22.04 -15.20
C ASN A 192 -18.93 22.69 -16.51
N GLU A 193 -19.90 23.60 -16.45
CA GLU A 193 -20.34 24.36 -17.62
C GLU A 193 -19.23 25.26 -18.18
N ALA A 194 -18.50 25.96 -17.31
CA ALA A 194 -17.35 26.77 -17.70
C ALA A 194 -16.26 25.93 -18.40
N ASN A 195 -15.97 24.72 -17.89
CA ASN A 195 -15.01 23.80 -18.52
C ASN A 195 -15.46 23.35 -19.91
N GLU A 196 -16.75 23.06 -20.10
CA GLU A 196 -17.31 22.70 -21.41
C GLU A 196 -17.23 23.86 -22.41
N ILE A 197 -17.53 25.08 -21.97
CA ILE A 197 -17.39 26.29 -22.79
C ILE A 197 -15.91 26.49 -23.15
N ALA A 198 -15.00 26.41 -22.19
CA ALA A 198 -13.56 26.57 -22.41
C ALA A 198 -13.02 25.57 -23.46
N ARG A 199 -13.40 24.29 -23.37
CA ARG A 199 -13.03 23.27 -24.37
C ARG A 199 -13.52 23.64 -25.76
N LYS A 200 -14.78 24.11 -25.89
CA LYS A 200 -15.33 24.56 -27.18
C LYS A 200 -14.57 25.76 -27.75
N LEU A 201 -14.20 26.72 -26.89
CA LEU A 201 -13.42 27.90 -27.31
C LEU A 201 -12.03 27.51 -27.81
N ILE A 202 -11.32 26.64 -27.08
CA ILE A 202 -10.01 26.12 -27.49
C ILE A 202 -10.12 25.41 -28.83
N LEU A 203 -11.10 24.51 -28.99
CA LEU A 203 -11.32 23.80 -30.26
C LEU A 203 -11.56 24.76 -31.42
N LYS A 204 -12.43 25.78 -31.23
CA LYS A 204 -12.68 26.80 -32.28
C LYS A 204 -11.41 27.57 -32.64
N ALA A 205 -10.61 27.98 -31.65
CA ALA A 205 -9.35 28.68 -31.88
C ALA A 205 -8.36 27.79 -32.65
N VAL A 206 -8.27 26.51 -32.29
CA VAL A 206 -7.41 25.53 -32.95
C VAL A 206 -7.83 25.29 -34.41
N PHE A 207 -9.12 25.07 -34.68
CA PHE A 207 -9.64 24.81 -36.02
C PHE A 207 -9.52 26.01 -36.97
N ARG A 208 -9.62 27.23 -36.45
CA ARG A 208 -9.48 28.45 -37.28
C ARG A 208 -8.03 28.80 -37.59
N CYS A 209 -7.07 28.13 -36.94
CA CYS A 209 -5.67 28.38 -37.16
C CYS A 209 -5.08 27.38 -38.15
N ALA A 210 -4.70 27.88 -39.33
CA ALA A 210 -3.99 27.14 -40.37
C ALA A 210 -2.67 27.87 -40.66
N VAL A 211 -1.58 27.43 -40.04
CA VAL A 211 -0.23 27.96 -40.26
C VAL A 211 0.68 26.78 -40.58
N ASP A 212 1.47 26.89 -41.65
CA ASP A 212 2.45 25.88 -42.05
C ASP A 212 3.62 25.86 -41.06
N HIS A 213 4.00 24.67 -40.59
CA HIS A 213 5.05 24.48 -39.60
C HIS A 213 6.35 24.10 -40.30
N TYR A 214 7.39 24.91 -40.12
CA TYR A 214 8.75 24.61 -40.55
C TYR A 214 9.64 24.51 -39.32
N SER A 215 10.28 23.35 -39.14
CA SER A 215 11.38 23.18 -38.21
C SER A 215 12.68 23.54 -38.92
N ASP A 216 13.27 24.67 -38.56
CA ASP A 216 14.54 25.10 -39.15
C ASP A 216 15.73 24.63 -38.29
N SER A 217 16.81 24.19 -38.94
CA SER A 217 17.99 23.61 -38.27
C SER A 217 18.94 24.71 -37.77
N LEU A 218 19.76 24.40 -36.75
CA LEU A 218 20.82 25.30 -36.27
C LEU A 218 22.01 25.39 -37.24
N ILE A 219 22.04 24.51 -38.24
CA ILE A 219 23.09 24.44 -39.26
C ILE A 219 22.42 24.62 -40.62
N THR A 220 22.99 25.50 -41.43
CA THR A 220 22.58 25.69 -42.82
C THR A 220 23.62 25.07 -43.73
N THR A 221 23.21 24.12 -44.55
CA THR A 221 24.07 23.47 -45.54
C THR A 221 23.97 24.17 -46.88
N VAL A 222 25.11 24.49 -47.49
CA VAL A 222 25.18 24.99 -48.86
C VAL A 222 25.81 23.91 -49.74
N GLU A 223 25.10 23.53 -50.80
CA GLU A 223 25.57 22.57 -51.78
C GLU A 223 26.59 23.22 -52.73
N ILE A 224 27.67 22.50 -52.99
CA ILE A 224 28.75 22.92 -53.88
C ILE A 224 28.79 21.99 -55.10
N LYS A 225 29.03 22.55 -56.28
CA LYS A 225 29.02 21.80 -57.54
C LYS A 225 30.17 20.80 -57.69
N ASN A 226 31.34 21.07 -57.12
CA ASN A 226 32.52 20.20 -57.18
C ASN A 226 33.58 20.59 -56.12
N ASP A 227 34.58 19.72 -55.91
CA ASP A 227 35.68 19.96 -54.96
C ASP A 227 36.60 21.13 -55.36
N GLU A 228 36.65 21.50 -56.65
CA GLU A 228 37.39 22.68 -57.10
C GLU A 228 36.79 23.96 -56.49
N MET A 229 35.46 24.06 -56.48
CA MET A 229 34.74 25.16 -55.83
C MET A 229 34.90 25.13 -54.31
N LYS A 230 34.94 23.94 -53.69
CA LYS A 230 35.28 23.78 -52.26
C LYS A 230 36.68 24.38 -51.98
N GLY A 231 37.67 24.07 -52.82
CA GLY A 231 39.02 24.64 -52.74
C GLY A 231 39.08 26.17 -52.92
N ARG A 232 38.27 26.73 -53.82
CA ARG A 232 38.18 28.20 -54.00
C ARG A 232 37.52 28.90 -52.82
N ILE A 233 36.52 28.29 -52.18
CA ILE A 233 35.88 28.83 -50.98
C ILE A 233 36.84 28.79 -49.80
N ILE A 234 37.65 27.74 -49.65
CA ILE A 234 38.73 27.68 -48.65
C ILE A 234 39.75 28.80 -48.91
N GLY A 235 40.22 28.89 -50.15
CA GLY A 235 41.30 29.78 -50.53
C GLY A 235 42.66 29.30 -49.98
N ARG A 236 43.75 29.94 -50.42
CA ARG A 236 45.10 29.60 -49.91
C ARG A 236 45.16 29.88 -48.40
N GLU A 237 45.56 28.87 -47.61
CA GLU A 237 45.67 28.95 -46.15
C GLU A 237 44.36 29.36 -45.43
N GLY A 238 43.19 29.08 -46.03
CA GLY A 238 41.90 29.44 -45.44
C GLY A 238 41.56 30.93 -45.53
N ARG A 239 42.28 31.71 -46.36
CA ARG A 239 42.09 33.17 -46.47
C ARG A 239 40.66 33.58 -46.82
N ASN A 240 40.00 32.82 -47.69
CA ASN A 240 38.66 33.17 -48.16
C ASN A 240 37.60 32.80 -47.11
N ILE A 241 37.75 31.67 -46.41
CA ILE A 241 36.93 31.33 -45.24
C ILE A 241 37.01 32.44 -44.20
N ARG A 242 38.23 32.82 -43.78
CA ARG A 242 38.40 33.89 -42.78
C ARG A 242 37.78 35.21 -43.21
N ALA A 243 37.80 35.52 -44.51
CA ALA A 243 37.13 36.71 -45.04
C ALA A 243 35.59 36.61 -44.96
N ILE A 244 35.02 35.43 -45.24
CA ILE A 244 33.58 35.18 -45.09
C ILE A 244 33.19 35.27 -43.60
N GLU A 245 33.94 34.60 -42.73
CA GLU A 245 33.71 34.60 -41.27
C GLU A 245 33.82 36.02 -40.70
N ALA A 246 34.84 36.79 -41.11
CA ALA A 246 35.00 38.17 -40.67
C ALA A 246 33.90 39.11 -41.19
N ALA A 247 33.45 38.93 -42.44
CA ALA A 247 32.44 39.79 -43.05
C ALA A 247 31.01 39.49 -42.54
N THR A 248 30.72 38.24 -42.19
CA THR A 248 29.37 37.80 -41.81
C THR A 248 29.21 37.49 -40.32
N GLY A 249 30.30 37.21 -39.61
CA GLY A 249 30.27 36.77 -38.21
C GLY A 249 29.66 35.38 -38.00
N VAL A 250 29.79 34.49 -38.99
CA VAL A 250 29.42 33.07 -38.90
C VAL A 250 30.67 32.20 -38.89
N ASP A 251 30.54 30.96 -38.40
CA ASP A 251 31.59 29.95 -38.50
C ASP A 251 31.35 29.08 -39.74
N VAL A 252 32.36 28.95 -40.60
CA VAL A 252 32.28 28.14 -41.82
C VAL A 252 32.95 26.79 -41.56
N ILE A 253 32.13 25.76 -41.37
CA ILE A 253 32.60 24.41 -41.07
C ILE A 253 32.74 23.62 -42.37
N ILE A 254 33.94 23.11 -42.58
CA ILE A 254 34.27 22.25 -43.71
C ILE A 254 34.74 20.91 -43.14
N ASP A 255 33.96 19.87 -43.44
CA ASP A 255 34.22 18.51 -43.01
C ASP A 255 34.48 17.58 -44.22
N ASP A 256 34.75 16.31 -43.95
CA ASP A 256 34.96 15.24 -44.92
C ASP A 256 33.70 14.92 -45.76
N THR A 257 32.58 15.58 -45.48
CA THR A 257 31.37 15.48 -46.29
C THR A 257 31.63 16.07 -47.70
N PRO A 258 31.47 15.27 -48.77
CA PRO A 258 31.69 15.74 -50.14
C PRO A 258 30.61 16.75 -50.55
N ASN A 259 30.99 17.74 -51.36
CA ASN A 259 30.08 18.71 -52.01
C ASN A 259 29.21 19.57 -51.07
N VAL A 260 29.53 19.68 -49.77
CA VAL A 260 28.76 20.50 -48.81
C VAL A 260 29.68 21.37 -47.95
N ILE A 261 29.25 22.61 -47.69
CA ILE A 261 29.76 23.47 -46.63
C ILE A 261 28.66 23.70 -45.60
N MET A 262 29.03 23.68 -44.33
CA MET A 262 28.12 23.97 -43.22
C MET A 262 28.39 25.38 -42.68
N LEU A 263 27.33 26.17 -42.56
CA LEU A 263 27.35 27.50 -41.94
C LEU A 263 26.70 27.40 -40.57
N SER A 264 27.45 27.79 -39.53
CA SER A 264 27.01 27.76 -38.14
C SER A 264 27.01 29.17 -37.56
N SER A 265 25.91 29.56 -36.93
CA SER A 265 25.81 30.80 -36.14
C SER A 265 24.59 30.75 -35.25
N PHE A 266 24.64 31.35 -34.06
CA PHE A 266 23.46 31.52 -33.20
C PHE A 266 22.47 32.58 -33.71
N ASP A 267 22.96 33.49 -34.55
CA ASP A 267 22.15 34.51 -35.22
C ASP A 267 21.72 33.99 -36.60
N GLY A 268 20.42 33.68 -36.74
CA GLY A 268 19.88 33.16 -37.99
C GLY A 268 19.88 34.18 -39.13
N VAL A 269 19.87 35.49 -38.83
CA VAL A 269 19.97 36.53 -39.86
C VAL A 269 21.37 36.50 -40.46
N ARG A 270 22.42 36.48 -39.63
CA ARG A 270 23.81 36.36 -40.11
C ARG A 270 24.02 35.07 -40.91
N ARG A 271 23.42 33.97 -40.46
CA ARG A 271 23.49 32.69 -41.14
C ARG A 271 22.86 32.73 -42.53
N GLU A 272 21.71 33.37 -42.67
CA GLU A 272 21.04 33.56 -43.95
C GLU A 272 21.83 34.48 -44.89
N VAL A 273 22.40 35.57 -44.36
CA VAL A 273 23.27 36.47 -45.12
C VAL A 273 24.49 35.71 -45.66
N ALA A 274 25.12 34.89 -44.82
CA ALA A 274 26.23 34.04 -45.22
C ALA A 274 25.80 32.99 -46.26
N ARG A 275 24.63 32.35 -46.10
CA ARG A 275 24.09 31.39 -47.06
C ARG A 275 23.93 32.03 -48.44
N GLN A 276 23.23 33.16 -48.52
CA GLN A 276 23.03 33.88 -49.79
C GLN A 276 24.35 34.38 -50.38
N ALA A 277 25.27 34.87 -49.54
CA ALA A 277 26.57 35.33 -50.00
C ALA A 277 27.40 34.20 -50.61
N VAL A 278 27.47 33.03 -49.95
CA VAL A 278 28.19 31.85 -50.45
C VAL A 278 27.54 31.33 -51.74
N GLU A 279 26.22 31.28 -51.83
CA GLU A 279 25.51 30.87 -53.07
C GLU A 279 25.83 31.80 -54.25
N ARG A 280 25.82 33.12 -54.02
CA ARG A 280 26.18 34.12 -55.05
C ARG A 280 27.65 34.01 -55.47
N LEU A 281 28.56 33.79 -54.51
CA LEU A 281 29.98 33.55 -54.79
C LEU A 281 30.20 32.26 -55.60
N ILE A 282 29.43 31.21 -55.34
CA ILE A 282 29.48 29.96 -56.10
C ILE A 282 28.98 30.17 -57.54
N GLN A 283 27.94 30.99 -57.71
CA GLN A 283 27.40 31.31 -59.04
C GLN A 283 28.36 32.18 -59.87
N ASP A 284 29.03 33.16 -59.25
CA ASP A 284 30.03 34.03 -59.90
C ASP A 284 31.34 33.28 -60.19
N GLY A 285 31.77 32.40 -59.28
CA GLY A 285 32.98 31.58 -59.44
C GLY A 285 34.30 32.31 -59.15
N ARG A 286 34.24 33.62 -58.85
CA ARG A 286 35.37 34.46 -58.41
C ARG A 286 35.30 34.68 -56.91
N ILE A 287 36.26 34.12 -56.17
CA ILE A 287 36.27 34.16 -54.70
C ILE A 287 37.60 34.74 -54.21
N HIS A 288 37.56 36.00 -53.79
CA HIS A 288 38.68 36.71 -53.14
C HIS A 288 38.14 37.74 -52.13
N PRO A 289 38.94 38.19 -51.13
CA PRO A 289 38.44 38.99 -50.01
C PRO A 289 37.59 40.21 -50.40
N ALA A 290 38.06 41.04 -51.34
CA ALA A 290 37.30 42.22 -51.77
C ALA A 290 35.93 41.88 -52.41
N LYS A 291 35.82 40.76 -53.12
CA LYS A 291 34.55 40.33 -53.71
C LYS A 291 33.63 39.72 -52.66
N ILE A 292 34.19 39.02 -51.67
CA ILE A 292 33.44 38.49 -50.54
C ILE A 292 32.76 39.64 -49.79
N GLU A 293 33.49 40.70 -49.46
CA GLU A 293 32.94 41.87 -48.77
C GLU A 293 31.80 42.54 -49.57
N GLU A 294 31.99 42.72 -50.89
CA GLU A 294 30.97 43.26 -51.80
C GLU A 294 29.70 42.39 -51.80
N VAL A 295 29.86 41.08 -52.02
CA VAL A 295 28.74 40.13 -52.11
C VAL A 295 28.01 39.99 -50.77
N VAL A 296 28.73 40.03 -49.64
CA VAL A 296 28.13 40.02 -48.30
C VAL A 296 27.31 41.29 -48.06
N SER A 297 27.81 42.46 -48.44
CA SER A 297 27.04 43.72 -48.37
C SER A 297 25.74 43.65 -49.19
N ASP A 298 25.79 43.08 -50.40
CA ASP A 298 24.61 42.92 -51.24
C ASP A 298 23.66 41.83 -50.75
N ALA A 299 24.17 40.79 -50.10
CA ALA A 299 23.36 39.76 -49.43
C ALA A 299 22.64 40.36 -48.21
N GLN A 300 23.34 41.18 -47.41
CA GLN A 300 22.76 41.87 -46.26
C GLN A 300 21.55 42.72 -46.66
N LYS A 301 21.69 43.55 -47.71
CA LYS A 301 20.57 44.37 -48.22
C LYS A 301 19.37 43.53 -48.64
N ALA A 302 19.61 42.42 -49.34
CA ALA A 302 18.54 41.53 -49.79
C ALA A 302 17.81 40.86 -48.62
N VAL A 303 18.55 40.42 -47.59
CA VAL A 303 17.97 39.85 -46.38
C VAL A 303 17.20 40.90 -45.58
N ASP A 304 17.70 42.14 -45.49
CA ASP A 304 16.99 43.24 -44.80
C ASP A 304 15.65 43.58 -45.50
N GLU A 305 15.61 43.57 -46.83
CA GLU A 305 14.37 43.72 -47.60
C GLU A 305 13.39 42.56 -47.37
N GLU A 306 13.91 41.33 -47.24
CA GLU A 306 13.12 40.14 -46.96
C GLU A 306 12.54 40.16 -45.53
N ILE A 307 13.34 40.58 -44.54
CA ILE A 307 12.93 40.83 -43.15
C ILE A 307 11.77 41.83 -43.14
N TRP A 308 11.95 42.96 -43.80
CA TRP A 308 10.92 43.99 -43.88
C TRP A 308 9.62 43.46 -44.48
N ARG A 309 9.71 42.74 -45.61
CA ARG A 309 8.56 42.14 -46.30
C ARG A 309 7.86 41.11 -45.43
N ALA A 310 8.59 40.24 -44.75
CA ALA A 310 8.04 39.20 -43.87
C ALA A 310 7.28 39.82 -42.68
N GLY A 311 7.83 40.88 -42.08
CA GLY A 311 7.14 41.63 -41.03
C GLY A 311 5.83 42.28 -41.53
N GLN A 312 5.86 42.92 -42.70
CA GLN A 312 4.67 43.51 -43.31
C GLN A 312 3.59 42.46 -43.59
N GLU A 313 3.98 41.33 -44.18
CA GLU A 313 3.08 40.23 -44.48
C GLU A 313 2.43 39.66 -43.21
N ALA A 314 3.20 39.51 -42.12
CA ALA A 314 2.69 39.06 -40.84
C ALA A 314 1.62 40.02 -40.26
N THR A 315 1.90 41.33 -40.28
CA THR A 315 0.90 42.33 -39.83
C THR A 315 -0.36 42.32 -40.68
N PHE A 316 -0.21 42.13 -42.00
CA PHE A 316 -1.33 42.04 -42.94
C PHE A 316 -2.19 40.79 -42.71
N LYS A 317 -1.56 39.61 -42.57
CA LYS A 317 -2.23 38.32 -42.31
C LYS A 317 -3.10 38.36 -41.05
N VAL A 318 -2.61 38.98 -39.97
CA VAL A 318 -3.34 39.07 -38.70
C VAL A 318 -4.40 40.19 -38.70
N GLY A 319 -4.21 41.21 -39.56
CA GLY A 319 -5.05 42.40 -39.64
C GLY A 319 -4.67 43.48 -38.62
N VAL A 320 -3.39 43.57 -38.25
CA VAL A 320 -2.84 44.60 -37.35
C VAL A 320 -2.32 45.76 -38.18
N THR A 321 -2.84 46.97 -37.95
CA THR A 321 -2.50 48.18 -38.72
C THR A 321 -1.84 49.24 -37.83
N GLY A 322 -1.15 50.21 -38.44
CA GLY A 322 -0.50 51.29 -37.68
C GLY A 322 0.67 50.80 -36.82
N VAL A 323 1.48 49.89 -37.33
CA VAL A 323 2.68 49.38 -36.65
C VAL A 323 3.88 50.25 -37.03
N ASN A 324 4.70 50.61 -36.05
CA ASN A 324 5.93 51.36 -36.29
C ASN A 324 6.89 50.56 -37.19
N PRO A 325 7.57 51.18 -38.18
CA PRO A 325 8.57 50.52 -39.02
C PRO A 325 9.58 49.65 -38.26
N GLU A 326 10.09 50.10 -37.12
CA GLU A 326 11.09 49.33 -36.36
C GLU A 326 10.47 48.09 -35.69
N MET A 327 9.20 48.14 -35.30
CA MET A 327 8.45 46.96 -34.85
C MET A 327 8.21 45.96 -35.99
N ILE A 328 7.94 46.44 -37.21
CA ILE A 328 7.81 45.60 -38.41
C ILE A 328 9.13 44.88 -38.70
N LYS A 329 10.27 45.58 -38.63
CA LYS A 329 11.60 44.96 -38.79
C LYS A 329 11.86 43.91 -37.71
N GLY A 330 11.57 44.23 -36.44
CA GLY A 330 11.74 43.28 -35.33
C GLY A 330 10.92 42.00 -35.54
N LEU A 331 9.66 42.15 -35.96
CA LEU A 331 8.80 41.02 -36.30
C LEU A 331 9.38 40.20 -37.47
N GLY A 332 9.86 40.86 -38.52
CA GLY A 332 10.51 40.21 -39.65
C GLY A 332 11.73 39.37 -39.28
N LYS A 333 12.55 39.83 -38.31
CA LYS A 333 13.72 39.10 -37.82
C LYS A 333 13.35 37.75 -37.20
N LEU A 334 12.15 37.62 -36.63
CA LEU A 334 11.65 36.36 -36.07
C LEU A 334 11.52 35.25 -37.13
N LYS A 335 11.49 35.61 -38.43
CA LYS A 335 11.50 34.63 -39.54
C LYS A 335 12.76 33.76 -39.51
N TYR A 336 13.89 34.31 -39.06
CA TYR A 336 15.16 33.58 -38.97
C TYR A 336 15.45 33.13 -37.55
N ARG A 337 14.44 33.13 -36.67
CA ARG A 337 14.56 32.68 -35.30
C ARG A 337 13.73 31.41 -35.11
N THR A 338 14.36 30.42 -34.48
CA THR A 338 13.71 29.19 -34.07
C THR A 338 13.75 29.09 -32.55
N SER A 339 12.62 28.75 -31.94
CA SER A 339 12.51 28.48 -30.51
C SER A 339 11.78 27.15 -30.34
N TYR A 340 12.34 26.24 -29.54
CA TYR A 340 11.79 24.89 -29.33
C TYR A 340 11.47 24.10 -30.62
N GLY A 341 12.20 24.36 -31.71
CA GLY A 341 11.99 23.70 -33.01
C GLY A 341 10.89 24.31 -33.88
N GLN A 342 10.27 25.41 -33.46
CA GLN A 342 9.28 26.17 -34.24
C GLN A 342 9.86 27.51 -34.70
N ASN A 343 9.49 27.93 -35.91
CA ASN A 343 9.75 29.28 -36.41
C ASN A 343 8.98 30.32 -35.56
N VAL A 344 9.68 31.30 -34.99
CA VAL A 344 9.08 32.25 -34.03
C VAL A 344 8.10 33.21 -34.72
N LEU A 345 8.35 33.61 -35.98
CA LEU A 345 7.41 34.46 -36.71
C LEU A 345 6.09 33.73 -37.00
N ALA A 346 6.18 32.47 -37.46
CA ALA A 346 5.01 31.64 -37.72
C ALA A 346 4.20 31.42 -36.43
N HIS A 347 4.89 31.10 -35.33
CA HIS A 347 4.29 30.99 -34.00
C HIS A 347 3.59 32.30 -33.57
N SER A 348 4.25 33.45 -33.73
CA SER A 348 3.67 34.76 -33.37
C SER A 348 2.41 35.07 -34.17
N ILE A 349 2.36 34.71 -35.46
CA ILE A 349 1.14 34.83 -36.29
C ILE A 349 0.04 33.90 -35.76
N GLU A 350 0.40 32.66 -35.40
CA GLU A 350 -0.53 31.67 -34.83
C GLU A 350 -1.18 32.18 -33.54
N VAL A 351 -0.36 32.60 -32.59
CA VAL A 351 -0.77 33.14 -31.29
C VAL A 351 -1.66 34.35 -31.48
N ALA A 352 -1.32 35.24 -32.43
CA ALA A 352 -2.15 36.40 -32.74
C ALA A 352 -3.53 36.03 -33.27
N ILE A 353 -3.63 35.05 -34.19
CA ILE A 353 -4.90 34.56 -34.74
C ILE A 353 -5.75 33.93 -33.63
N MET A 354 -5.17 33.04 -32.83
CA MET A 354 -5.86 32.39 -31.71
C MET A 354 -6.33 33.39 -30.66
N SER A 355 -5.46 34.33 -30.27
CA SER A 355 -5.79 35.41 -29.34
C SER A 355 -6.98 36.22 -29.83
N GLY A 356 -7.03 36.51 -31.15
CA GLY A 356 -8.16 37.19 -31.75
C GLY A 356 -9.47 36.40 -31.69
N VAL A 357 -9.44 35.09 -31.91
CA VAL A 357 -10.62 34.22 -31.82
C VAL A 357 -11.12 34.11 -30.38
N ILE A 358 -10.21 33.86 -29.44
CA ILE A 358 -10.54 33.76 -28.01
C ILE A 358 -11.11 35.08 -27.50
N ALA A 359 -10.46 36.21 -27.82
CA ALA A 359 -10.92 37.52 -27.42
C ALA A 359 -12.33 37.85 -27.95
N ALA A 360 -12.64 37.46 -29.19
CA ALA A 360 -13.95 37.70 -29.78
C ALA A 360 -15.06 36.94 -29.07
N GLU A 361 -14.78 35.70 -28.64
CA GLU A 361 -15.75 34.88 -27.92
C GLU A 361 -15.91 35.30 -26.44
N LEU A 362 -14.85 35.85 -25.83
CA LEU A 362 -14.89 36.42 -24.48
C LEU A 362 -15.46 37.84 -24.43
N GLY A 363 -15.69 38.48 -25.58
CA GLY A 363 -16.22 39.85 -25.64
C GLY A 363 -15.22 40.95 -25.24
N ILE A 364 -13.91 40.66 -25.27
CA ILE A 364 -12.85 41.63 -24.94
C ILE A 364 -12.26 42.27 -26.21
N PRO A 365 -11.47 43.36 -26.12
CA PRO A 365 -10.91 44.06 -27.29
C PRO A 365 -10.01 43.18 -28.19
N VAL A 366 -10.59 42.63 -29.25
CA VAL A 366 -9.90 41.76 -30.24
C VAL A 366 -8.64 42.38 -30.84
N LYS A 367 -8.65 43.70 -31.08
CA LYS A 367 -7.50 44.40 -31.65
C LYS A 367 -6.26 44.34 -30.74
N ASN A 368 -6.46 44.52 -29.43
CA ASN A 368 -5.38 44.49 -28.44
C ASN A 368 -4.85 43.07 -28.29
N ALA A 369 -5.74 42.07 -28.19
CA ALA A 369 -5.34 40.67 -28.07
C ALA A 369 -4.54 40.17 -29.29
N LYS A 370 -4.99 40.49 -30.52
CA LYS A 370 -4.25 40.16 -31.75
C LYS A 370 -2.88 40.83 -31.79
N ARG A 371 -2.82 42.12 -31.44
CA ARG A 371 -1.57 42.90 -31.46
C ARG A 371 -0.59 42.44 -30.39
N GLY A 372 -1.08 42.15 -29.19
CA GLY A 372 -0.31 41.53 -28.10
C GLY A 372 0.21 40.16 -28.50
N GLY A 373 -0.63 39.29 -29.05
CA GLY A 373 -0.22 37.97 -29.53
C GLY A 373 0.82 38.03 -30.66
N LEU A 374 0.77 39.03 -31.54
CA LEU A 374 1.75 39.18 -32.61
C LEU A 374 3.13 39.63 -32.10
N PHE A 375 3.16 40.40 -31.02
CA PHE A 375 4.40 40.99 -30.49
C PHE A 375 4.93 40.34 -29.23
N HIS A 376 4.21 39.38 -28.63
CA HIS A 376 4.59 38.79 -27.33
C HIS A 376 6.06 38.34 -27.30
N ASP A 377 6.51 37.74 -28.40
CA ASP A 377 7.86 37.20 -28.56
C ASP A 377 8.85 38.10 -29.33
N ILE A 378 8.49 39.36 -29.60
CA ILE A 378 9.29 40.27 -30.45
C ILE A 378 10.72 40.48 -29.91
N GLY A 379 10.92 40.40 -28.60
CA GLY A 379 12.23 40.50 -27.98
C GLY A 379 13.20 39.39 -28.38
N LYS A 380 12.72 38.22 -28.86
CA LYS A 380 13.59 37.16 -29.40
C LYS A 380 14.30 37.56 -30.71
N GLY A 381 13.82 38.61 -31.37
CA GLY A 381 14.40 39.21 -32.57
C GLY A 381 15.29 40.43 -32.30
N ALA A 382 15.39 40.88 -31.05
CA ALA A 382 16.35 41.90 -30.66
C ALA A 382 17.77 41.32 -30.67
N GLY A 383 18.75 42.12 -31.09
CA GLY A 383 20.13 41.66 -31.16
C GLY A 383 20.76 41.49 -29.77
N PRO A 384 21.91 40.79 -29.68
CA PRO A 384 22.60 40.50 -28.43
C PRO A 384 23.10 41.75 -27.67
N GLU A 385 23.03 42.92 -28.29
CA GLU A 385 23.34 44.22 -27.67
C GLU A 385 22.33 44.69 -26.61
N MET A 386 21.12 44.11 -26.56
CA MET A 386 20.15 44.43 -25.51
C MET A 386 20.21 43.41 -24.39
N GLU A 387 20.63 43.85 -23.20
CA GLU A 387 20.60 43.04 -21.98
C GLU A 387 19.17 42.93 -21.43
N GLY A 388 18.78 41.73 -21.00
CA GLY A 388 17.47 41.43 -20.41
C GLY A 388 16.85 40.16 -20.97
N SER A 389 15.73 39.73 -20.37
CA SER A 389 14.91 38.66 -20.93
C SER A 389 14.21 39.13 -22.22
N HIS A 390 13.73 38.20 -23.05
CA HIS A 390 12.99 38.56 -24.26
C HIS A 390 11.69 39.33 -23.94
N THR A 391 11.07 39.11 -22.77
CA THR A 391 9.89 39.86 -22.31
C THR A 391 10.26 41.30 -21.98
N GLU A 392 11.35 41.51 -21.24
CA GLU A 392 11.85 42.84 -20.88
C GLU A 392 12.27 43.64 -22.11
N VAL A 393 13.05 43.01 -23.00
CA VAL A 393 13.54 43.63 -24.24
C VAL A 393 12.37 43.96 -25.17
N GLY A 394 11.40 43.06 -25.29
CA GLY A 394 10.16 43.30 -26.04
C GLY A 394 9.34 44.46 -25.45
N GLY A 395 9.23 44.53 -24.13
CA GLY A 395 8.52 45.61 -23.43
C GLY A 395 9.18 46.98 -23.62
N ILE A 396 10.51 47.04 -23.52
CA ILE A 396 11.31 48.24 -23.83
C ILE A 396 11.07 48.67 -25.28
N MET A 397 11.09 47.73 -26.22
CA MET A 397 10.85 47.98 -27.64
C MET A 397 9.46 48.54 -27.89
N GLY A 398 8.43 47.93 -27.29
CA GLY A 398 7.03 48.39 -27.37
C GLY A 398 6.87 49.81 -26.82
N ARG A 399 7.45 50.11 -25.65
CA ARG A 399 7.43 51.46 -25.06
C ARG A 399 8.14 52.48 -25.95
N LYS A 400 9.31 52.14 -26.48
CA LYS A 400 10.11 53.04 -27.33
C LYS A 400 9.38 53.41 -28.63
N TYR A 401 8.65 52.47 -29.22
CA TYR A 401 7.99 52.66 -30.50
C TYR A 401 6.48 52.96 -30.42
N GLY A 402 5.97 53.23 -29.21
CA GLY A 402 4.65 53.82 -28.99
C GLY A 402 3.49 52.83 -28.93
N GLU A 403 3.73 51.59 -28.51
CA GLU A 403 2.67 50.62 -28.25
C GLU A 403 1.84 50.99 -27.00
N ASN A 404 0.57 50.56 -26.99
CA ASN A 404 -0.33 50.79 -25.86
C ASN A 404 0.09 49.95 -24.64
N SER A 405 -0.18 50.45 -23.42
CA SER A 405 0.12 49.75 -22.17
C SER A 405 -0.45 48.33 -22.08
N VAL A 406 -1.63 48.07 -22.65
CA VAL A 406 -2.22 46.72 -22.71
C VAL A 406 -1.37 45.79 -23.59
N VAL A 407 -0.91 46.27 -24.75
CA VAL A 407 -0.04 45.49 -25.65
C VAL A 407 1.32 45.26 -25.01
N ILE A 408 1.90 46.28 -24.38
CA ILE A 408 3.15 46.15 -23.62
C ILE A 408 2.98 45.12 -22.50
N ASN A 409 1.85 45.12 -21.79
CA ASN A 409 1.56 44.13 -20.77
C ASN A 409 1.41 42.71 -21.35
N CYS A 410 0.84 42.52 -22.55
CA CYS A 410 0.87 41.22 -23.22
C CYS A 410 2.31 40.76 -23.51
N ILE A 411 3.22 41.68 -23.87
CA ILE A 411 4.62 41.36 -24.15
C ILE A 411 5.38 41.01 -22.87
N GLU A 412 5.24 41.83 -21.82
CA GLU A 412 5.97 41.65 -20.56
C GLU A 412 5.39 40.49 -19.73
N GLY A 413 4.07 40.28 -19.78
CA GLY A 413 3.33 39.41 -18.87
C GLY A 413 2.95 38.04 -19.40
N HIS A 414 3.18 37.69 -20.67
CA HIS A 414 2.72 36.40 -21.20
C HIS A 414 3.35 35.17 -20.52
N HIS A 415 4.50 35.30 -19.83
CA HIS A 415 5.07 34.24 -18.97
C HIS A 415 4.57 34.26 -17.51
N GLY A 416 3.74 35.24 -17.15
CA GLY A 416 3.23 35.41 -15.78
C GLY A 416 4.18 36.15 -14.82
N ASP A 417 5.25 36.76 -15.35
CA ASP A 417 6.27 37.48 -14.55
C ASP A 417 5.77 38.82 -13.97
N VAL A 418 4.69 39.37 -14.53
CA VAL A 418 4.04 40.61 -14.09
C VAL A 418 2.53 40.43 -14.01
N GLU A 419 1.86 41.34 -13.30
CA GLU A 419 0.39 41.34 -13.23
C GLU A 419 -0.22 41.48 -14.62
N MET A 420 -1.08 40.53 -14.99
CA MET A 420 -1.61 40.41 -16.35
C MET A 420 -2.98 41.08 -16.50
N THR A 421 -3.12 41.84 -17.58
CA THR A 421 -4.43 42.23 -18.12
C THR A 421 -5.16 41.00 -18.69
N ILE A 422 -6.47 41.13 -18.91
CA ILE A 422 -7.27 40.04 -19.49
C ILE A 422 -6.74 39.67 -20.88
N GLU A 423 -6.31 40.64 -21.69
CA GLU A 423 -5.67 40.40 -22.97
C GLU A 423 -4.35 39.64 -22.85
N ALA A 424 -3.52 39.94 -21.84
CA ALA A 424 -2.29 39.20 -21.58
C ALA A 424 -2.57 37.75 -21.18
N CYS A 425 -3.60 37.50 -20.37
CA CYS A 425 -4.06 36.14 -20.06
C CYS A 425 -4.50 35.39 -21.33
N VAL A 426 -5.22 36.06 -22.25
CA VAL A 426 -5.61 35.44 -23.54
C VAL A 426 -4.39 35.12 -24.40
N VAL A 427 -3.40 36.02 -24.45
CA VAL A 427 -2.15 35.79 -25.18
C VAL A 427 -1.37 34.61 -24.59
N GLN A 428 -1.27 34.52 -23.26
CA GLN A 428 -0.63 33.39 -22.57
C GLN A 428 -1.34 32.07 -22.87
N VAL A 429 -2.67 32.05 -22.86
CA VAL A 429 -3.45 30.84 -23.22
C VAL A 429 -3.20 30.47 -24.69
N ALA A 430 -3.21 31.44 -25.60
CA ALA A 430 -2.95 31.20 -27.01
C ALA A 430 -1.52 30.70 -27.29
N ASP A 431 -0.52 31.27 -26.61
CA ASP A 431 0.88 30.82 -26.64
C ASP A 431 1.00 29.36 -26.17
N ALA A 432 0.43 29.05 -25.00
CA ALA A 432 0.42 27.68 -24.49
C ALA A 432 -0.25 26.68 -25.44
N ILE A 433 -1.35 27.06 -26.11
CA ILE A 433 -2.01 26.22 -27.12
C ILE A 433 -1.11 26.00 -28.34
N SER A 434 -0.46 27.04 -28.85
CA SER A 434 0.47 26.95 -29.98
C SER A 434 1.70 26.09 -29.65
N ALA A 435 2.22 26.19 -28.42
CA ALA A 435 3.41 25.48 -27.96
C ALA A 435 3.22 23.96 -27.70
N VAL A 436 1.97 23.48 -27.53
CA VAL A 436 1.64 22.11 -27.10
C VAL A 436 1.05 21.24 -28.23
N ARG A 437 0.87 21.78 -29.45
CA ARG A 437 0.31 20.99 -30.57
C ARG A 437 1.18 19.77 -30.93
N PRO A 438 0.59 18.55 -30.98
CA PRO A 438 1.28 17.35 -31.46
C PRO A 438 1.76 17.55 -32.90
N GLY A 439 3.04 17.25 -33.15
CA GLY A 439 3.70 17.50 -34.43
C GLY A 439 4.71 18.65 -34.41
N ALA A 440 4.75 19.46 -33.34
CA ALA A 440 5.71 20.56 -33.18
C ALA A 440 6.71 20.38 -32.02
N ARG A 441 6.72 19.21 -31.39
CA ARG A 441 7.75 18.82 -30.43
C ARG A 441 8.48 17.61 -30.96
N GLY A 442 9.78 17.79 -31.21
CA GLY A 442 10.72 16.68 -31.18
C GLY A 442 10.76 16.12 -29.76
N GLU A 443 9.77 15.31 -29.39
CA GLU A 443 9.81 14.52 -28.15
C GLU A 443 11.12 13.72 -28.08
N ALA A 444 11.62 13.27 -29.24
CA ALA A 444 12.93 12.66 -29.38
C ALA A 444 14.10 13.60 -29.02
N LEU A 445 14.08 14.87 -29.48
CA LEU A 445 15.17 15.82 -29.25
C LEU A 445 15.18 16.38 -27.83
N THR A 446 13.99 16.65 -27.26
CA THR A 446 13.88 17.15 -25.87
C THR A 446 14.27 16.06 -24.87
N SER A 447 13.76 14.84 -25.07
CA SER A 447 14.21 13.68 -24.30
C SER A 447 15.70 13.43 -24.45
N TYR A 448 16.27 13.65 -25.64
CA TYR A 448 17.70 13.51 -25.88
C TYR A 448 18.54 14.58 -25.17
N ILE A 449 18.15 15.86 -25.22
CA ILE A 449 18.83 16.94 -24.49
C ILE A 449 18.75 16.70 -22.98
N GLN A 450 17.60 16.27 -22.48
CA GLN A 450 17.41 15.96 -21.06
C GLN A 450 18.29 14.76 -20.63
N ARG A 451 18.42 13.74 -21.48
CA ARG A 451 19.34 12.61 -21.27
C ARG A 451 20.81 13.04 -21.24
N LEU A 452 21.23 13.91 -22.15
CA LEU A 452 22.60 14.45 -22.16
C LEU A 452 22.90 15.24 -20.89
N ARG A 453 21.96 16.10 -20.44
CA ARG A 453 22.10 16.85 -19.19
C ARG A 453 22.19 15.93 -17.98
N GLN A 454 21.35 14.90 -17.90
CA GLN A 454 21.42 13.90 -16.82
C GLN A 454 22.77 13.18 -16.77
N LEU A 455 23.35 12.84 -17.93
CA LEU A 455 24.69 12.28 -18.03
C LEU A 455 25.78 13.24 -17.51
N GLU A 456 25.69 14.52 -17.88
CA GLU A 456 26.63 15.55 -17.46
C GLU A 456 26.52 15.84 -15.95
N ASP A 457 25.30 16.01 -15.43
CA ASP A 457 25.02 16.29 -14.03
C ASP A 457 25.45 15.13 -13.12
N MET A 458 25.19 13.89 -13.54
CA MET A 458 25.60 12.69 -12.79
C MET A 458 27.13 12.64 -12.66
N ALA A 459 27.87 12.89 -13.73
CA ALA A 459 29.33 12.90 -13.68
C ALA A 459 29.89 14.13 -12.95
N MET A 460 29.24 15.29 -13.03
CA MET A 460 29.60 16.48 -12.25
C MET A 460 29.43 16.28 -10.73
N SER A 461 28.58 15.33 -10.31
CA SER A 461 28.37 15.03 -8.88
C SER A 461 29.56 14.36 -8.19
N PHE A 462 30.53 13.83 -8.94
CA PHE A 462 31.70 13.18 -8.38
C PHE A 462 32.74 14.18 -7.88
N ALA A 463 33.33 13.89 -6.72
CA ALA A 463 34.35 14.74 -6.11
C ALA A 463 35.61 14.84 -7.00
N GLY A 464 36.10 16.06 -7.21
CA GLY A 464 37.29 16.33 -8.04
C GLY A 464 37.00 16.64 -9.51
N VAL A 465 35.75 16.48 -9.96
CA VAL A 465 35.31 16.88 -11.30
C VAL A 465 35.14 18.39 -11.39
N GLU A 466 35.69 18.99 -12.46
CA GLU A 466 35.59 20.42 -12.74
C GLU A 466 34.58 20.70 -13.86
N LYS A 467 34.62 19.92 -14.94
CA LYS A 467 33.74 20.08 -16.11
C LYS A 467 33.43 18.71 -16.73
N VAL A 468 32.25 18.57 -17.30
CA VAL A 468 31.85 17.37 -18.05
C VAL A 468 31.26 17.77 -19.39
N PHE A 469 31.58 17.00 -20.43
CA PHE A 469 31.03 17.17 -21.78
C PHE A 469 30.54 15.83 -22.31
N ALA A 470 29.25 15.72 -22.62
CA ALA A 470 28.70 14.60 -23.36
C ALA A 470 28.82 14.85 -24.87
N ILE A 471 29.69 14.10 -25.55
CA ILE A 471 30.05 14.24 -26.97
C ILE A 471 29.50 13.04 -27.75
N SER A 472 29.48 13.12 -29.09
CA SER A 472 29.15 12.00 -29.98
C SER A 472 27.76 11.42 -29.70
N ALA A 473 26.81 12.31 -29.50
CA ALA A 473 25.45 11.98 -29.11
C ALA A 473 25.33 11.16 -27.81
N GLY A 474 26.12 11.54 -26.80
CA GLY A 474 26.15 10.93 -25.48
C GLY A 474 26.78 9.54 -25.45
N ARG A 475 27.45 9.12 -26.54
CA ARG A 475 28.26 7.89 -26.56
C ARG A 475 29.68 8.10 -26.05
N GLU A 476 30.09 9.35 -25.84
CA GLU A 476 31.37 9.67 -25.23
C GLU A 476 31.17 10.72 -24.15
N LEU A 477 31.70 10.48 -22.96
CA LEU A 477 31.66 11.39 -21.83
C LEU A 477 33.08 11.81 -21.48
N ARG A 478 33.39 13.11 -21.64
CA ARG A 478 34.69 13.68 -21.27
C ARG A 478 34.58 14.42 -19.95
N VAL A 479 35.36 13.98 -18.97
CA VAL A 479 35.32 14.49 -17.60
C VAL A 479 36.66 15.16 -17.31
N MET A 480 36.67 16.47 -17.15
CA MET A 480 37.85 17.23 -16.73
C MET A 480 37.90 17.28 -15.21
N VAL A 481 39.05 16.95 -14.64
CA VAL A 481 39.27 16.92 -13.19
C VAL A 481 40.28 17.96 -12.76
N LYS A 482 40.14 18.44 -11.51
CA LYS A 482 41.07 19.38 -10.90
C LYS A 482 42.41 18.68 -10.63
N PRO A 483 43.53 19.09 -11.27
CA PRO A 483 44.82 18.41 -11.12
C PRO A 483 45.36 18.39 -9.68
N ASP A 484 45.01 19.39 -8.88
CA ASP A 484 45.48 19.55 -7.50
C ASP A 484 44.80 18.59 -6.50
N MET A 485 43.67 18.00 -6.89
CA MET A 485 42.81 17.17 -6.03
C MET A 485 42.77 15.70 -6.45
N MET A 486 43.38 15.35 -7.58
CA MET A 486 43.27 14.04 -8.22
C MET A 486 44.65 13.58 -8.72
N ASP A 487 45.06 12.37 -8.34
CA ASP A 487 46.25 11.71 -8.89
C ASP A 487 45.86 10.72 -10.00
N ASP A 488 46.85 10.08 -10.64
CA ASP A 488 46.61 9.17 -11.77
C ASP A 488 45.80 7.93 -11.38
N ILE A 489 45.92 7.47 -10.11
CA ILE A 489 45.19 6.30 -9.60
C ILE A 489 43.73 6.67 -9.36
N LEU A 490 43.48 7.80 -8.71
CA LEU A 490 42.14 8.33 -8.46
C LEU A 490 41.42 8.69 -9.76
N THR A 491 42.15 9.19 -10.76
CA THR A 491 41.61 9.47 -12.10
C THR A 491 41.16 8.18 -12.80
N TYR A 492 41.94 7.09 -12.67
CA TYR A 492 41.56 5.78 -13.18
C TYR A 492 40.30 5.24 -12.49
N ASP A 493 40.25 5.30 -11.16
CA ASP A 493 39.10 4.81 -10.39
C ASP A 493 37.83 5.62 -10.67
N LEU A 494 37.95 6.94 -10.80
CA LEU A 494 36.84 7.83 -11.16
C LEU A 494 36.24 7.46 -12.51
N SER A 495 37.06 7.15 -13.52
CA SER A 495 36.57 6.74 -14.84
C SER A 495 35.69 5.49 -14.78
N ARG A 496 36.04 4.52 -13.93
CA ARG A 496 35.28 3.29 -13.72
C ARG A 496 34.02 3.50 -12.89
N GLN A 497 34.09 4.34 -11.86
CA GLN A 497 32.94 4.66 -11.01
C GLN A 497 31.85 5.38 -11.82
N ILE A 498 32.23 6.34 -12.66
CA ILE A 498 31.30 7.03 -13.56
C ILE A 498 30.70 6.04 -14.57
N ALA A 499 31.52 5.19 -15.20
CA ALA A 499 31.03 4.19 -16.15
C ALA A 499 30.02 3.22 -15.51
N LYS A 500 30.31 2.74 -14.30
CA LYS A 500 29.43 1.84 -13.54
C LYS A 500 28.13 2.51 -13.14
N ARG A 501 28.17 3.79 -12.75
CA ARG A 501 26.98 4.55 -12.37
C ARG A 501 26.06 4.82 -13.56
N ILE A 502 26.62 5.05 -14.75
CA ILE A 502 25.83 5.13 -16.01
C ILE A 502 25.10 3.82 -16.26
N GLU A 503 25.76 2.67 -16.07
CA GLU A 503 25.17 1.34 -16.27
C GLU A 503 24.04 1.04 -15.26
N GLU A 504 24.16 1.49 -14.02
CA GLU A 504 23.17 1.23 -12.95
C GLU A 504 21.99 2.21 -12.95
N GLU A 505 22.21 3.50 -13.26
CA GLU A 505 21.21 4.56 -13.11
C GLU A 505 20.56 4.99 -14.44
N MET A 506 21.12 4.63 -15.60
CA MET A 506 20.64 5.10 -16.91
C MET A 506 20.49 3.98 -17.93
N GLU A 507 19.31 3.87 -18.55
CA GLU A 507 19.12 2.99 -19.71
C GLU A 507 19.68 3.65 -20.98
N TYR A 508 20.87 3.22 -21.41
CA TYR A 508 21.52 3.74 -22.63
C TYR A 508 21.61 2.67 -23.73
N PRO A 509 21.11 2.94 -24.96
CA PRO A 509 21.28 2.01 -26.07
C PRO A 509 22.71 2.10 -26.62
N GLY A 510 23.54 1.12 -26.26
CA GLY A 510 24.92 1.00 -26.72
C GLY A 510 25.95 1.35 -25.64
N THR A 511 27.23 1.33 -26.02
CA THR A 511 28.33 1.58 -25.09
C THR A 511 28.64 3.07 -24.98
N VAL A 512 28.76 3.57 -23.74
CA VAL A 512 29.21 4.93 -23.44
C VAL A 512 30.68 4.89 -23.04
N LYS A 513 31.53 5.60 -23.77
CA LYS A 513 32.96 5.70 -23.49
C LYS A 513 33.23 6.85 -22.52
N VAL A 514 33.67 6.55 -21.30
CA VAL A 514 34.08 7.57 -20.31
C VAL A 514 35.57 7.85 -20.45
N THR A 515 35.94 9.11 -20.65
CA THR A 515 37.33 9.58 -20.73
C THR A 515 37.54 10.66 -19.67
N VAL A 516 38.40 10.39 -18.69
CA VAL A 516 38.77 11.37 -17.67
C VAL A 516 40.09 12.03 -18.08
N ILE A 517 40.11 13.37 -18.09
CA ILE A 517 41.24 14.17 -18.54
C ILE A 517 41.73 15.02 -17.36
N ARG A 518 42.98 14.80 -16.96
CA ARG A 518 43.72 15.62 -16.01
C ARG A 518 44.73 16.46 -16.80
N GLU A 519 44.53 17.77 -16.87
CA GLU A 519 45.38 18.67 -17.65
C GLU A 519 45.86 19.84 -16.78
N THR A 520 47.18 20.06 -16.73
CA THR A 520 47.78 21.25 -16.12
C THR A 520 48.30 22.17 -17.22
N ARG A 521 47.87 23.44 -17.23
CA ARG A 521 48.32 24.44 -18.20
C ARG A 521 49.14 25.51 -17.51
N GLU A 522 50.41 25.64 -17.88
CA GLU A 522 51.26 26.77 -17.50
C GLU A 522 51.60 27.61 -18.72
N ILE A 523 51.46 28.93 -18.59
CA ILE A 523 51.73 29.89 -19.67
C ILE A 523 52.82 30.83 -19.18
N ALA A 524 53.98 30.81 -19.85
CA ALA A 524 55.07 31.75 -19.62
C ALA A 524 55.27 32.60 -20.88
N THR A 525 55.41 33.92 -20.71
CA THR A 525 55.66 34.85 -21.81
C THR A 525 57.06 35.44 -21.64
N ALA A 526 57.94 35.22 -22.62
CA ALA A 526 59.23 35.88 -22.67
C ALA A 526 59.09 37.22 -23.42
N ARG A 527 59.82 38.26 -22.98
CA ARG A 527 59.92 39.55 -23.67
C ARG A 527 61.16 39.62 -24.52
#